data_AF-A0A6C0REN6-F1
#
_entry.id   AF-A0A6C0REN6-F1
#
_cell.length_a   1.000
_cell.length_b   1.000
_cell.length_c   1.000
_cell.angle_alpha   90.00
_cell.angle_beta   90.00
_cell.angle_gamma   90.00
#
_symmetry.space_group_name_H-M   'P 1'
#
loop_
_entity.id
_entity.type
_entity.pdbx_description
1 polymer ?
#
loop_
_entity_poly.entity_id
_entity_poly.type
_entity_poly.pdbx_seq_one_letter_code
_entity_poly.pdbx_strand_id
1 'polypeptide(L)' 'MSKKTIDIHEVNNQFEKDILKLLDEKEKCVYGDIIKDLKVSARRGQEAIFSLIDKGFVKHVDQSSYLKLNVDLK' A
#
# COMPACT_ATOMS: atom_id res chain seq x y z
N MET A 1 -1.44 6.19 -19.76
CA MET A 1 -2.41 6.55 -18.71
C MET A 1 -1.62 7.18 -17.58
N SER A 2 -1.86 8.45 -17.27
CA SER A 2 -1.15 9.17 -16.21
C SER A 2 -1.48 8.54 -14.86
N LYS A 3 -0.46 8.11 -14.11
CA LYS A 3 -0.62 7.70 -12.72
C LYS A 3 -1.13 8.91 -11.93
N LYS A 4 -2.06 8.68 -11.00
CA LYS A 4 -2.55 9.73 -10.11
C LYS A 4 -1.42 10.06 -9.13
N THR A 5 -1.10 11.35 -8.96
CA THR A 5 -0.19 11.79 -7.90
C THR A 5 -0.99 12.00 -6.63
N ILE A 6 -0.50 11.48 -5.50
CA ILE A 6 -1.10 11.71 -4.19
C ILE A 6 -0.05 12.30 -3.25
N ASP A 7 -0.48 13.23 -2.42
CA ASP A 7 0.33 13.72 -1.31
C ASP A 7 0.14 12.78 -0.12
N ILE A 8 1.24 12.21 0.38
CA ILE A 8 1.19 11.26 1.49
C ILE A 8 0.67 11.90 2.80
N HIS A 9 0.75 13.22 2.92
CA HIS A 9 0.24 13.95 4.08
C HIS A 9 -1.29 13.97 4.14
N GLU A 10 -1.99 13.84 3.01
CA GLU A 10 -3.46 13.80 2.93
C GLU A 10 -4.05 12.44 3.38
N VAL A 11 -3.22 11.40 3.48
CA VAL A 11 -3.63 10.10 4.01
C VAL A 11 -3.80 10.25 5.53
N ASN A 12 -4.96 9.95 6.10
CA ASN A 12 -5.18 10.12 7.55
C ASN A 12 -4.75 8.89 8.38
N ASN A 13 -4.64 7.72 7.75
CA ASN A 13 -4.30 6.49 8.44
C ASN A 13 -2.78 6.25 8.41
N GLN A 14 -2.17 6.14 9.59
CA GLN A 14 -0.72 5.93 9.69
C GLN A 14 -0.27 4.62 9.03
N PHE A 15 -1.03 3.52 9.17
CA PHE A 15 -0.68 2.26 8.52
C PHE A 15 -0.76 2.35 7.00
N GLU A 16 -1.73 3.10 6.48
CA GLU A 16 -1.79 3.34 5.04
C GLU A 16 -0.55 4.09 4.56
N LYS A 17 -0.08 5.12 5.29
CA LYS A 17 1.17 5.83 4.98
C LYS A 17 2.36 4.88 5.00
N ASP A 18 2.47 4.05 6.03
CA ASP A 18 3.62 3.16 6.20
C ASP A 18 3.66 2.11 5.08
N ILE A 19 2.51 1.59 4.65
CA ILE A 19 2.40 0.68 3.49
C ILE A 19 2.81 1.40 2.20
N LEU A 20 2.33 2.63 1.98
CA LEU A 20 2.66 3.39 0.78
C LEU A 20 4.17 3.66 0.69
N LYS A 21 4.81 4.09 1.78
CA LYS A 21 6.27 4.26 1.85
C LYS A 21 7.02 2.97 1.59
N LEU A 22 6.59 1.86 2.22
CA LEU A 22 7.23 0.56 2.03
C LEU A 22 7.21 0.12 0.56
N LEU A 23 6.10 0.36 -0.14
CA LEU A 23 5.96 0.02 -1.55
C LEU A 23 6.68 0.99 -2.49
N ASP A 24 6.90 2.23 -2.07
CA ASP A 24 7.75 3.20 -2.77
C ASP A 24 9.22 2.76 -2.75
N GLU A 25 9.70 2.30 -1.59
CA GLU A 25 11.08 1.86 -1.39
C GLU A 25 11.37 0.50 -2.06
N LYS A 26 10.42 -0.45 -2.00
CA LYS A 26 10.63 -1.85 -2.41
C LYS A 26 10.08 -2.19 -3.80
N GLU A 27 9.49 -1.24 -4.52
CA GLU A 27 8.71 -1.36 -5.77
C GLU A 27 7.47 -2.29 -5.70
N LYS A 28 7.61 -3.48 -5.10
CA LYS A 28 6.55 -4.45 -4.85
C LYS A 28 6.84 -5.27 -3.60
N CYS A 29 5.81 -5.60 -2.84
CA CYS A 29 5.90 -6.43 -1.63
C CYS A 29 4.84 -7.52 -1.63
N VAL A 30 5.13 -8.67 -1.02
CA VAL A 30 4.13 -9.69 -0.76
C VAL A 30 3.19 -9.23 0.35
N TYR A 31 1.89 -9.41 0.16
CA TYR A 31 0.84 -9.04 1.12
C TYR A 31 1.15 -9.44 2.56
N GLY A 32 1.55 -10.69 2.78
CA GLY A 32 1.89 -11.20 4.11
C GLY A 32 3.13 -10.54 4.71
N ASP A 33 4.13 -10.24 3.87
CA ASP A 33 5.37 -9.59 4.31
C ASP A 33 5.12 -8.14 4.72
N ILE A 34 4.20 -7.43 4.06
CA ILE A 34 3.81 -6.07 4.46
C ILE A 34 3.27 -6.06 5.90
N ILE A 35 2.37 -7.00 6.21
CA ILE A 35 1.77 -7.10 7.55
C ILE A 35 2.85 -7.43 8.59
N LYS A 36 3.78 -8.33 8.24
CA LYS A 36 4.87 -8.77 9.11
C LYS A 36 5.89 -7.64 9.36
N ASP A 37 6.35 -6.96 8.31
CA ASP A 37 7.36 -5.92 8.37
C ASP A 37 6.88 -4.71 9.20
N LEU A 38 5.61 -4.33 9.04
CA LEU A 38 5.01 -3.22 9.77
C LEU A 38 4.64 -3.58 11.22
N LYS A 39 4.83 -4.84 11.64
CA LYS A 39 4.50 -5.36 12.98
C LYS A 39 3.06 -5.02 13.41
N VAL A 40 2.13 -5.04 12.46
CA VAL A 40 0.72 -4.73 12.70
C VAL A 40 -0.05 -6.01 12.94
N SER A 41 -1.09 -5.96 13.78
CA SER A 41 -2.05 -7.07 13.85
C SER A 41 -2.58 -7.39 12.45
N ALA A 42 -2.71 -8.68 12.13
CA ALA A 42 -3.19 -9.13 10.81
C ALA A 42 -4.44 -8.36 10.38
N ARG A 43 -5.48 -8.32 11.22
CA ARG A 43 -6.74 -7.61 10.95
C ARG A 43 -6.55 -6.16 10.50
N ARG A 44 -5.84 -5.34 11.29
CA ARG A 44 -5.63 -3.91 10.96
C ARG A 44 -4.77 -3.74 9.69
N GLY A 45 -3.79 -4.61 9.48
CA GLY A 45 -3.01 -4.63 8.25
C GLY A 45 -3.88 -4.94 7.03
N GLN A 46 -4.76 -5.94 7.14
CA GLN A 46 -5.71 -6.30 6.10
C GLN A 46 -6.68 -5.14 5.79
N GLU A 47 -7.26 -4.50 6.82
CA GLU A 47 -8.14 -3.34 6.69
C GLU A 47 -7.44 -2.17 5.96
N ALA A 48 -6.19 -1.85 6.33
CA ALA A 48 -5.44 -0.78 5.70
C ALA A 48 -5.08 -1.09 4.23
N ILE A 49 -4.62 -2.32 3.95
CA ILE A 49 -4.31 -2.73 2.57
C ILE A 49 -5.57 -2.70 1.70
N PHE A 50 -6.69 -3.23 2.20
CA PHE A 50 -7.95 -3.22 1.46
C PHE A 50 -8.42 -1.79 1.15
N SER A 51 -8.35 -0.88 2.13
CA SER A 51 -8.63 0.54 1.95
C SER A 51 -7.76 1.18 0.86
N LEU A 52 -6.45 0.87 0.82
CA LEU A 52 -5.56 1.37 -0.23
C LEU A 52 -5.87 0.82 -1.63
N ILE A 53 -6.31 -0.44 -1.72
CA ILE A 53 -6.73 -1.05 -2.99
C ILE A 53 -8.02 -0.37 -3.48
N ASP A 54 -9.00 -0.19 -2.59
CA ASP A 54 -10.28 0.45 -2.90
C ASP A 54 -10.11 1.90 -3.37
N LYS A 55 -9.20 2.65 -2.71
CA LYS A 55 -8.79 4.00 -3.13
C LYS A 55 -8.02 4.04 -4.46
N GLY A 56 -7.60 2.88 -4.98
CA GLY A 56 -6.79 2.75 -6.18
C GLY A 56 -5.33 3.17 -6.02
N PHE A 57 -4.84 3.28 -4.78
CA PHE A 57 -3.47 3.71 -4.46
C PHE A 57 -2.46 2.57 -4.63
N VAL A 58 -2.88 1.35 -4.33
CA VAL A 58 -2.09 0.14 -4.55
C VAL A 58 -2.90 -0.87 -5.37
N LYS A 59 -2.20 -1.79 -6.03
CA LYS A 59 -2.84 -2.86 -6.80
C LYS A 59 -2.07 -4.16 -6.70
N HIS A 60 -2.79 -5.26 -6.92
CA HIS A 60 -2.18 -6.57 -7.13
C HIS A 60 -1.38 -6.60 -8.43
N VAL A 61 -0.25 -7.29 -8.40
CA VAL A 61 0.55 -7.61 -9.58
C VAL A 61 0.10 -8.98 -10.09
N ASP A 62 -0.37 -9.05 -11.34
CA ASP A 62 -0.65 -10.31 -12.06
C ASP A 62 -1.48 -11.34 -11.27
N GLN A 63 -2.51 -10.88 -10.55
CA GLN A 63 -3.37 -11.71 -9.67
C GLN A 63 -2.62 -12.48 -8.56
N SER A 64 -1.40 -12.07 -8.25
CA SER A 64 -0.58 -12.66 -7.19
C SER A 64 -0.77 -11.96 -5.84
N SER A 65 -0.15 -12.53 -4.81
CA SER A 65 -0.05 -11.89 -3.49
C SER A 65 0.88 -10.66 -3.47
N TYR A 66 1.53 -10.32 -4.57
CA TYR A 66 2.34 -9.11 -4.65
C TYR A 66 1.48 -7.87 -4.85
N LEU A 67 1.79 -6.82 -4.09
CA LEU A 67 1.22 -5.50 -4.20
C LEU A 67 2.29 -4.51 -4.68
N LYS A 68 1.86 -3.51 -5.44
CA LYS A 68 2.69 -2.37 -5.84
C LYS A 68 1.91 -1.06 -5.80
N LEU A 69 2.62 0.06 -5.78
CA LEU A 69 2.02 1.38 -5.96
C LEU A 69 1.36 1.49 -7.35
N ASN A 70 0.20 2.10 -7.37
CA ASN A 70 -0.55 2.47 -8.57
C ASN A 70 -0.66 3.99 -8.75
N VAL A 71 0.05 4.73 -7.90
CA VAL A 71 0.10 6.19 -7.82
C VAL A 71 1.55 6.62 -7.72
N ASP A 72 1.81 7.90 -7.98
CA ASP A 72 3.09 8.52 -7.66
C ASP A 72 2.93 9.27 -6.32
N LEU A 73 3.84 9.03 -5.39
CA LEU A 73 3.84 9.69 -4.09
C LEU A 73 4.60 11.01 -4.19
N LYS A 74 4.03 12.06 -3.58
CA LYS A 74 4.66 13.38 -3.42
C LYS A 74 4.79 13.72 -1.93
#